data_AF-A0A2C9LXF1-F1
#
_entry.id   AF-A0A2C9LXF1-F1
#
_cell.length_a   1.000
_cell.length_b   1.000
_cell.length_c   1.000
_cell.angle_alpha   90.00
_cell.angle_beta   90.00
_cell.angle_gamma   90.00
#
_symmetry.space_group_name_H-M   'P 1'
#
loop_
_entity.id
_entity.type
_entity.pdbx_description
1 polymer ?
#
loop_
_entity_poly.entity_id
_entity_poly.type
_entity_poly.pdbx_seq_one_letter_code
_entity_poly.pdbx_strand_id
1 'polypeptide(L)'
;MGIVNAGALPVYDDIEPELLKMCENLLWNKDPDGTEKLLAYAQTKSKSGMTKASQDDEWRSKPVEERLSYSLVKGIDKYVIEDTEEARQNTALYPRPLNVIEGPLMKGMA
;
A
#
# COMPACT_ATOMS: atom_id res chain seq x y z
N MET A 1 -20.52 14.57 -11.72
CA MET A 1 -19.32 13.87 -12.21
C MET A 1 -18.11 14.72 -11.86
N GLY A 2 -17.00 14.12 -11.44
CA GLY A 2 -15.80 14.86 -11.01
C GLY A 2 -14.53 14.13 -11.48
N ILE A 3 -13.44 14.88 -11.66
CA ILE A 3 -12.13 14.32 -11.95
C ILE A 3 -11.54 13.84 -10.62
N VAL A 4 -11.37 12.53 -10.48
CA VAL A 4 -10.94 11.89 -9.23
C VAL A 4 -9.91 10.79 -9.53
N ASN A 5 -9.13 10.43 -8.51
CA ASN A 5 -8.34 9.20 -8.54
C ASN A 5 -9.22 8.02 -8.11
N ALA A 6 -9.65 7.20 -9.07
CA ALA A 6 -10.56 6.09 -8.80
C ALA A 6 -10.00 5.02 -7.85
N GLY A 7 -8.67 4.83 -7.82
CA GLY A 7 -8.02 3.83 -6.96
C GLY A 7 -7.77 4.28 -5.52
N ALA A 8 -7.97 5.56 -5.22
CA ALA A 8 -7.64 6.16 -3.92
C ALA A 8 -8.85 6.88 -3.30
N LEU A 9 -10.04 6.28 -3.43
CA LEU A 9 -11.28 6.77 -2.84
C LEU A 9 -11.76 5.79 -1.77
N PRO A 10 -11.47 6.05 -0.49
CA PRO A 10 -12.01 5.25 0.60
C PRO A 10 -13.53 5.41 0.69
N VAL A 11 -14.21 4.36 1.15
CA VAL A 11 -15.65 4.43 1.51
C VAL A 11 -15.77 5.33 2.73
N TYR A 12 -16.72 6.26 2.71
CA TYR A 12 -16.86 7.28 3.74
C TYR A 12 -17.09 6.68 5.14
N ASP A 13 -17.86 5.61 5.24
CA ASP A 13 -18.15 4.91 6.51
C ASP A 13 -16.94 4.17 7.10
N ASP A 14 -15.92 3.86 6.29
CA ASP A 14 -14.70 3.18 6.73
C ASP A 14 -13.63 4.16 7.25
N ILE A 15 -13.87 5.48 7.12
CA ILE A 15 -12.93 6.50 7.60
C ILE A 15 -12.96 6.54 9.12
N GLU A 16 -11.78 6.53 9.76
CA GLU A 16 -11.64 6.66 11.21
C GLU A 16 -12.43 7.88 11.71
N PRO A 17 -13.37 7.72 12.68
CA PRO A 17 -14.31 8.78 13.05
C PRO A 17 -13.64 10.09 13.49
N GLU A 18 -12.47 9.99 14.10
CA GLU A 18 -11.67 11.16 14.50
C GLU A 18 -11.14 11.93 13.28
N LEU A 19 -10.59 11.23 12.28
CA LEU A 19 -10.11 11.82 11.04
C LEU A 19 -11.26 12.43 10.22
N LEU A 20 -12.37 11.71 10.11
CA LEU A 20 -13.57 12.19 9.42
C LEU A 20 -14.03 13.53 10.01
N LYS A 21 -14.16 13.60 11.35
CA LYS A 21 -14.58 14.82 12.04
C LYS A 21 -13.61 15.99 11.83
N MET A 22 -12.30 15.73 11.83
CA MET A 22 -11.29 16.77 11.53
C MET A 22 -11.42 17.28 10.08
N CYS A 23 -11.58 16.38 9.11
CA CYS A 23 -11.77 16.73 7.70
C CYS A 23 -13.05 17.55 7.49
N GLU A 24 -14.15 17.17 8.13
CA GLU A 24 -15.42 17.91 8.03
C GLU A 24 -15.33 19.30 8.64
N ASN A 25 -14.69 19.43 9.81
CA ASN A 25 -14.50 20.72 10.44
C ASN A 25 -13.66 21.67 9.56
N LEU A 26 -12.68 21.12 8.83
CA LEU A 26 -11.85 21.86 7.88
C LEU A 26 -12.64 22.24 6.61
N LEU A 27 -13.34 21.29 5.99
CA LEU A 27 -14.16 21.51 4.79
C LEU A 27 -15.23 22.58 5.01
N TRP A 28 -15.88 22.55 6.17
CA TRP A 28 -16.94 23.49 6.52
C TRP A 28 -16.46 24.73 7.29
N ASN A 29 -15.14 24.88 7.48
CA ASN A 29 -14.52 25.99 8.22
C ASN A 29 -15.18 26.25 9.59
N LYS A 30 -15.49 25.18 10.34
CA LYS A 30 -16.14 25.25 11.66
C LYS A 30 -15.16 25.49 12.80
N ASP A 31 -13.88 25.19 12.58
CA ASP A 31 -12.82 25.26 13.58
C ASP A 31 -11.69 26.15 13.06
N PRO A 32 -11.41 27.29 13.71
CA PRO A 32 -10.33 28.20 13.29
C PRO A 32 -8.95 27.54 13.38
N ASP A 33 -8.77 26.53 14.23
CA ASP A 33 -7.51 25.80 14.41
C ASP A 33 -7.50 24.46 13.65
N GLY A 34 -8.46 24.23 12.76
CA GLY A 34 -8.64 22.95 12.06
C GLY A 34 -7.40 22.50 11.28
N THR A 35 -6.70 23.45 10.65
CA THR A 35 -5.46 23.19 9.90
C THR A 35 -4.35 22.65 10.79
N GLU A 36 -4.10 23.29 11.94
CA GLU A 36 -3.06 22.91 12.89
C GLU A 36 -3.34 21.53 13.51
N LYS A 37 -4.61 21.27 13.87
CA LYS A 37 -5.05 19.98 14.43
C LYS A 37 -4.85 18.84 13.44
N LEU A 38 -5.25 19.03 12.19
CA LEU A 38 -5.08 18.01 11.14
C LEU A 38 -3.59 17.78 10.83
N LEU A 39 -2.78 18.85 10.83
CA LEU A 39 -1.33 18.76 10.64
C LEU A 39 -0.65 17.98 11.78
N ALA A 40 -1.01 18.25 13.04
CA ALA A 40 -0.49 17.54 14.20
C ALA A 40 -0.90 16.05 14.19
N TYR A 41 -2.14 15.75 13.79
CA TYR A 41 -2.61 14.38 13.60
C TYR A 41 -1.81 13.65 12.51
N ALA A 42 -1.58 14.30 11.37
CA ALA A 42 -0.76 13.76 10.28
C ALA A 42 0.68 13.48 10.72
N GLN A 43 1.29 14.38 11.50
CA GLN A 43 2.63 14.16 12.06
C GLN A 43 2.68 12.96 13.01
N THR A 44 1.63 12.73 13.80
CA THR A 44 1.55 11.62 14.74
C THR A 44 1.44 10.28 14.00
N LYS A 45 0.60 10.21 12.96
CA LYS A 45 0.49 9.01 12.11
C LYS A 45 1.72 8.81 11.22
N SER A 46 2.37 9.90 10.77
CA SER A 46 3.65 9.85 10.03
C SER A 46 4.80 9.35 10.90
N LYS A 47 4.87 9.75 12.17
CA LYS A 47 5.85 9.22 13.14
C LYS A 47 5.61 7.74 13.45
N SER A 48 4.35 7.30 13.50
CA SER A 48 4.01 5.87 13.55
C SER A 48 4.39 5.12 12.26
N GLY A 49 4.65 5.83 11.15
CA GLY A 49 5.21 5.28 9.91
C GLY A 49 6.72 5.08 9.97
N MET A 50 7.44 5.71 10.92
CA MET A 50 8.88 5.56 11.06
C MET A 50 9.30 4.41 12.00
N THR A 51 8.35 3.84 12.75
CA THR A 51 8.52 2.62 13.57
C THR A 51 7.91 1.37 12.95
N LYS A 52 7.60 1.37 11.64
CA LYS A 52 7.11 0.19 10.91
C LYS A 52 8.18 -0.63 10.19
N ALA A 53 9.45 -0.26 10.30
CA ALA A 53 10.54 -1.01 9.67
C ALA A 53 10.88 -2.35 10.35
N SER A 54 10.13 -2.81 11.36
CA SER A 54 10.42 -4.08 12.04
C SER A 54 9.26 -5.08 12.10
N GLN A 55 8.06 -4.69 11.67
CA GLN A 55 6.91 -5.61 11.59
C GLN A 55 6.51 -5.94 10.14
N ASP A 56 6.93 -5.13 9.18
CA ASP A 56 6.58 -5.27 7.76
C ASP A 56 7.43 -6.30 7.00
N ASP A 57 8.22 -7.18 7.64
CA ASP A 57 9.04 -8.21 6.95
C ASP A 57 8.50 -9.65 7.12
N GLU A 58 7.38 -9.89 7.82
CA GLU A 58 6.79 -11.23 7.90
C GLU A 58 6.44 -11.80 6.52
N TRP A 59 6.01 -10.95 5.59
CA TRP A 59 5.73 -11.37 4.22
C TRP A 59 7.01 -11.78 3.46
N ARG A 60 8.20 -11.29 3.85
CA ARG A 60 9.48 -11.67 3.23
C ARG A 60 9.89 -13.10 3.56
N SER A 61 9.31 -13.70 4.59
CA SER A 61 9.52 -15.11 4.94
C SER A 61 8.65 -16.08 4.11
N LYS A 62 7.76 -15.55 3.26
CA LYS A 62 6.89 -16.33 2.37
C LYS A 62 7.59 -16.74 1.07
N PRO A 63 7.05 -17.71 0.33
CA PRO A 63 7.56 -18.05 -1.00
C PRO A 63 7.59 -16.86 -1.96
N VAL A 64 8.52 -16.87 -2.92
CA VAL A 64 8.70 -15.80 -3.92
C VAL A 64 7.41 -15.41 -4.65
N GLU A 65 6.51 -16.37 -4.89
CA GLU A 65 5.21 -16.11 -5.52
C GLU A 65 4.31 -15.20 -4.68
N GLU A 66 4.20 -15.48 -3.39
CA GLU A 66 3.41 -14.68 -2.46
C GLU A 66 4.05 -13.32 -2.23
N ARG A 67 5.39 -13.24 -2.25
CA ARG A 67 6.13 -11.99 -2.14
C ARG A 67 5.90 -11.05 -3.32
N LEU A 68 5.97 -11.59 -4.53
CA LEU A 68 5.69 -10.83 -5.76
C LEU A 68 4.23 -10.37 -5.82
N SER A 69 3.27 -11.24 -5.49
CA SER A 69 1.85 -10.87 -5.45
C SER A 69 1.57 -9.82 -4.37
N TYR A 70 2.10 -9.99 -3.16
CA TYR A 70 1.94 -9.01 -2.07
C TYR A 70 2.53 -7.65 -2.43
N SER A 71 3.74 -7.63 -2.99
CA SER A 71 4.41 -6.40 -3.42
C SER A 71 3.61 -5.66 -4.49
N LEU A 72 2.98 -6.39 -5.42
CA LEU A 72 2.14 -5.81 -6.46
C LEU A 72 0.86 -5.19 -5.90
N VAL A 73 0.15 -5.90 -5.01
CA VAL A 73 -1.10 -5.44 -4.39
C VAL A 73 -0.85 -4.24 -3.48
N LYS A 74 0.29 -4.20 -2.78
CA LYS A 74 0.66 -3.11 -1.86
C LYS A 74 1.45 -1.98 -2.52
N GLY A 75 1.85 -2.12 -3.78
CA GLY A 75 2.65 -1.13 -4.50
C GLY A 75 4.06 -0.95 -3.93
N ILE A 76 4.71 -2.03 -3.49
CA ILE A 76 6.07 -2.03 -2.92
C ILE A 76 7.07 -2.32 -4.05
N ASP A 77 7.97 -1.38 -4.36
CA ASP A 77 9.00 -1.50 -5.40
C ASP A 77 10.38 -1.94 -4.88
N LYS A 78 10.59 -1.85 -3.56
CA LYS A 78 11.90 -2.03 -2.88
C LYS A 78 12.61 -3.36 -3.17
N TYR A 79 11.88 -4.47 -3.35
CA TYR A 79 12.43 -5.83 -3.51
C TYR A 79 12.11 -6.45 -4.88
N VAL A 80 11.56 -5.67 -5.82
CA VAL A 80 11.02 -6.23 -7.07
C VAL A 80 12.10 -6.91 -7.92
N ILE A 81 13.33 -6.39 -7.92
CA ILE A 81 14.44 -6.93 -8.71
C ILE A 81 14.90 -8.28 -8.14
N GLU A 82 15.09 -8.36 -6.82
CA GLU A 82 15.54 -9.58 -6.14
C GLU A 82 14.51 -10.70 -6.31
N ASP A 83 13.24 -10.41 -6.01
CA ASP A 83 12.17 -11.42 -6.05
C ASP A 83 11.87 -11.87 -7.49
N THR A 84 11.98 -10.97 -8.48
CA THR A 84 11.79 -11.33 -9.90
C THR A 84 12.95 -12.18 -10.42
N GLU A 85 14.20 -11.89 -10.04
CA GLU A 85 15.34 -12.73 -10.43
C GLU A 85 15.29 -14.10 -9.76
N GLU A 86 14.88 -14.18 -8.48
CA GLU A 86 14.69 -15.46 -7.79
C GLU A 86 13.62 -16.31 -8.49
N ALA A 87 12.48 -15.72 -8.87
CA ALA A 87 11.45 -16.39 -9.64
C ALA A 87 11.94 -16.82 -11.03
N ARG A 88 12.70 -15.96 -11.73
CA ARG A 88 13.26 -16.26 -13.06
C ARG A 88 14.29 -17.39 -13.03
N GLN A 89 15.12 -17.47 -11.98
CA GLN A 89 16.12 -18.52 -11.81
C GLN A 89 15.47 -19.88 -11.51
N ASN A 90 14.27 -19.88 -10.94
CA ASN A 90 13.51 -21.10 -10.69
C ASN A 90 12.92 -21.68 -11.98
N THR A 91 13.80 -22.24 -12.82
CA THR A 91 13.45 -22.81 -14.13
C THR A 91 12.59 -24.07 -14.01
N ALA A 92 12.54 -24.69 -12.83
CA ALA A 92 11.70 -25.83 -12.54
C ALA A 92 10.21 -25.46 -12.46
N LEU A 93 9.88 -24.32 -11.81
CA LEU A 93 8.50 -23.79 -11.76
C LEU A 93 8.20 -22.86 -12.95
N TYR A 94 9.22 -22.16 -13.46
CA TYR A 94 9.11 -21.17 -14.53
C TYR A 94 10.05 -21.49 -15.71
N PRO A 95 9.68 -22.44 -16.58
CA PRO A 95 10.49 -22.83 -17.74
C PRO A 95 10.78 -21.69 -18.73
N ARG A 96 9.93 -20.66 -18.73
CA ARG A 96 10.09 -19.45 -19.55
C ARG A 96 9.90 -18.22 -18.67
N PRO A 97 10.67 -17.14 -18.89
CA PRO A 97 10.49 -15.89 -18.16
C PRO A 97 9.05 -15.34 -18.21
N LEU A 98 8.34 -15.60 -19.31
CA LEU A 98 6.92 -15.23 -19.46
C LEU A 98 6.03 -15.82 -18.36
N ASN A 99 6.36 -17.01 -17.86
CA ASN A 99 5.56 -17.69 -16.83
C ASN A 99 5.60 -16.94 -15.48
N VAL A 100 6.63 -16.13 -15.22
CA VAL A 100 6.68 -15.26 -14.03
C VAL A 100 5.67 -14.10 -14.17
N ILE A 101 5.49 -13.59 -15.40
CA ILE A 101 4.51 -12.55 -15.72
C ILE A 101 3.10 -13.12 -15.65
N GLU A 102 2.84 -14.24 -16.31
CA GLU A 102 1.52 -14.88 -16.37
C GLU A 102 1.12 -15.60 -15.07
N GLY A 103 2.08 -15.88 -14.18
CA GLY A 103 1.84 -16.54 -12.91
C GLY A 103 1.73 -15.54 -11.75
N PRO A 104 2.80 -15.36 -10.95
CA PRO A 104 2.76 -14.60 -9.71
C PRO A 104 2.41 -13.11 -9.91
N LEU A 105 2.87 -12.48 -11.01
CA LEU A 105 2.55 -11.08 -11.30
C LEU A 105 1.10 -10.90 -11.74
N MET A 106 0.59 -11.71 -12.67
CA MET A 106 -0.82 -11.66 -13.08
C MET A 106 -1.77 -11.94 -11.90
N LYS A 107 -1.43 -12.90 -11.02
CA LYS A 107 -2.20 -13.16 -9.79
C LYS A 107 -2.26 -11.96 -8.85
N GLY A 108 -1.24 -11.11 -8.83
CA GLY A 108 -1.22 -9.89 -8.03
C GLY A 108 -2.05 -8.73 -8.61
N MET A 109 -2.44 -8.81 -9.89
CA MET A 109 -3.25 -7.77 -10.57
C MET A 109 -4.75 -8.05 -10.56
N ALA A 110 -5.15 -9.30 -10.29
CA ALA A 110 -6.55 -9.75 -10.28
C ALA A 110 -7.20 -9.53 -8.91
#